data_AF-F6FTC7-F1
#
_entry.id   AF-F6FTC7-F1
#
_cell.length_a   1.000
_cell.length_b   1.000
_cell.length_c   1.000
_cell.angle_alpha   90.00
_cell.angle_beta   90.00
_cell.angle_gamma   90.00
#
_symmetry.space_group_name_H-M   'P 1'
#
loop_
_entity.id
_entity.type
_entity.pdbx_description
1 polymer ?
#
loop_
_entity_poly.entity_id
_entity_poly.type
_entity_poly.pdbx_seq_one_letter_code
_entity_poly.pdbx_strand_id
1 'polypeptide(L)'
;MSDMFLNPSGGVEWRPGPRQAARMTRVGRRPISHGRLCTACLLGTWPMSMFRLSQTLCDTCYALEAEVTRRAGLDTRSRAGRFPGGSARMWGLNDAYDEDWEPIRQANAYRDGLLAKVFVEARARGLVVLEENDAGRPPSELVALADLRAHGLIPDGYADRVRRLAVWMETLDPEGFAQRSAVLADVPSLARWLSLKDRRVHQARARRELESSVAEFRRASHALVSAATGVLRAGRLAR
;
A
#
# COMPACT_ATOMS: atom_id res chain seq x y z
N MET A 1 -9.19 -17.09 1.46
CA MET A 1 -8.81 -15.81 0.83
C MET A 1 -7.47 -15.38 1.38
N SER A 2 -6.82 -14.36 0.82
CA SER A 2 -5.68 -13.72 1.49
C SER A 2 -6.20 -12.52 2.26
N ASP A 3 -5.83 -12.44 3.53
CA ASP A 3 -6.34 -11.42 4.44
C ASP A 3 -5.21 -10.47 4.80
N MET A 4 -5.54 -9.18 4.90
CA MET A 4 -4.60 -8.15 5.35
C MET A 4 -5.02 -7.69 6.73
N PHE A 5 -4.11 -7.79 7.68
CA PHE A 5 -4.31 -7.34 9.05
C PHE A 5 -3.56 -6.04 9.28
N LEU A 6 -4.22 -5.08 9.92
CA LEU A 6 -3.68 -3.79 10.30
C LEU A 6 -3.37 -3.80 11.79
N ASN A 7 -2.23 -3.25 12.17
CA ASN A 7 -1.90 -2.97 13.57
C ASN A 7 -2.08 -1.46 13.90
N PRO A 8 -2.13 -1.07 15.19
CA PRO A 8 -2.36 0.32 15.61
C PRO A 8 -1.32 1.33 15.07
N SER A 9 -0.10 0.88 14.76
CA SER A 9 1.00 1.70 14.24
C SER A 9 1.03 1.77 12.70
N GLY A 10 -0.05 1.35 12.03
CA GLY A 10 -0.16 1.38 10.57
C GLY A 10 0.69 0.36 9.83
N GLY A 11 1.23 -0.65 10.53
CA GLY A 11 1.82 -1.83 9.94
C GLY A 11 0.74 -2.73 9.37
N VAL A 12 0.97 -3.24 8.16
CA VAL A 12 0.05 -4.15 7.48
C VAL A 12 0.73 -5.49 7.33
N GLU A 13 0.08 -6.53 7.82
CA GLU A 13 0.51 -7.91 7.65
C GLU A 13 -0.35 -8.58 6.60
N TRP A 14 0.28 -9.12 5.56
CA TRP A 14 -0.41 -9.89 4.54
C TRP A 14 -0.32 -11.38 4.84
N ARG A 15 -1.46 -12.02 5.06
CA ARG A 15 -1.60 -13.45 5.33
C ARG A 15 -2.21 -14.15 4.12
N PRO A 16 -1.41 -14.82 3.28
CA PRO A 16 -1.96 -15.58 2.16
C PRO A 16 -2.76 -16.77 2.68
N GLY A 17 -3.91 -17.03 2.05
CA GLY A 17 -4.67 -18.24 2.34
C GLY A 17 -3.89 -19.53 2.00
N PRO A 18 -4.35 -20.70 2.49
CA PRO A 18 -3.58 -21.95 2.46
C PRO A 18 -3.10 -22.36 1.06
N ARG A 19 -3.95 -22.19 0.04
CA ARG A 19 -3.62 -22.49 -1.36
C ARG A 19 -2.51 -21.59 -1.91
N GLN A 20 -2.54 -20.30 -1.56
CA GLN A 20 -1.56 -19.33 -2.04
C GLN A 20 -0.23 -19.49 -1.30
N ALA A 21 -0.27 -19.75 0.01
CA ALA A 21 0.89 -20.10 0.81
C ALA A 21 1.59 -21.37 0.24
N ALA A 22 0.83 -22.44 -0.02
CA ALA A 22 1.37 -23.67 -0.60
C ALA A 22 2.01 -23.44 -1.98
N ARG A 23 1.42 -22.59 -2.83
CA ARG A 23 2.02 -22.21 -4.12
C ARG A 23 3.32 -21.42 -3.93
N MET A 24 3.36 -20.47 -3.00
CA MET A 24 4.57 -19.67 -2.70
C MET A 24 5.72 -20.55 -2.21
N THR A 25 5.43 -21.48 -1.30
CA THR A 25 6.43 -22.43 -0.79
C THR A 25 7.00 -23.30 -1.91
N ARG A 26 6.17 -23.80 -2.84
CA ARG A 26 6.64 -24.60 -3.99
C ARG A 26 7.61 -23.84 -4.91
N VAL A 27 7.51 -22.51 -4.99
CA VAL A 27 8.41 -21.67 -5.79
C VAL A 27 9.53 -21.03 -4.95
N GLY A 28 9.78 -21.52 -3.73
CA GLY A 28 10.84 -21.05 -2.84
C GLY A 28 10.61 -19.65 -2.26
N ARG A 29 9.37 -19.15 -2.26
CA ARG A 29 9.02 -17.82 -1.72
C ARG A 29 8.41 -17.95 -0.33
N ARG A 30 8.86 -17.14 0.63
CA ARG A 30 8.26 -17.07 1.97
C ARG A 30 7.07 -16.10 1.98
N PRO A 31 5.95 -16.48 2.60
CA PRO A 31 4.75 -15.66 2.70
C PRO A 31 4.84 -14.73 3.93
N ILE A 32 5.74 -13.76 3.91
CA ILE A 32 5.69 -12.66 4.88
C ILE A 32 6.03 -11.38 4.12
N SER A 33 5.00 -10.64 3.72
CA SER A 33 5.18 -9.28 3.22
C SER A 33 4.54 -8.33 4.22
N HIS A 34 5.36 -7.80 5.11
CA HIS A 34 4.99 -6.64 5.92
C HIS A 34 4.90 -5.43 4.99
N GLY A 35 3.91 -4.59 5.25
CA GLY A 35 3.69 -3.34 4.56
C GLY A 35 3.40 -2.19 5.51
N ARG A 36 3.23 -1.01 4.95
CA ARG A 36 2.79 0.18 5.68
C ARG A 36 1.55 0.76 5.03
N LEU A 37 0.70 1.32 5.90
CA LEU A 37 -0.48 2.05 5.52
C LEU A 37 -0.14 3.50 5.19
N CYS A 38 -0.75 4.03 4.13
CA CYS A 38 -0.68 5.44 3.75
C CYS A 38 -1.09 6.33 4.91
N THR A 39 -0.23 7.30 5.24
CA THR A 39 -0.46 8.24 6.34
C THR A 39 -1.62 9.19 6.05
N ALA A 40 -1.89 9.50 4.78
CA ALA A 40 -3.00 10.36 4.37
C ALA A 40 -4.32 9.62 4.26
N CYS A 41 -4.41 8.58 3.40
CA CYS A 41 -5.70 7.97 3.07
C CYS A 41 -6.12 6.79 3.94
N LEU A 42 -5.21 6.20 4.71
CA LEU A 42 -5.45 4.98 5.50
C LEU A 42 -5.96 3.76 4.68
N LEU A 43 -5.75 3.75 3.36
CA LEU A 43 -6.23 2.69 2.45
C LEU A 43 -5.11 2.05 1.66
N GLY A 44 -4.33 2.88 0.96
CA GLY A 44 -3.24 2.41 0.13
C GLY A 44 -2.12 1.85 0.99
N THR A 45 -1.59 0.70 0.60
CA THR A 45 -0.47 0.05 1.28
C THR A 45 0.70 -0.09 0.33
N TRP A 46 1.90 -0.26 0.88
CA TRP A 46 3.06 -0.70 0.13
C TRP A 46 3.87 -1.71 0.93
N PRO A 47 4.59 -2.63 0.26
CA PRO A 47 5.52 -3.51 0.95
C PRO A 47 6.65 -2.69 1.57
N MET A 48 7.07 -3.09 2.77
CA MET A 48 8.25 -2.53 3.42
C MET A 48 9.50 -2.95 2.66
N SER A 49 10.29 -1.97 2.26
CA SER A 49 11.63 -2.15 1.71
C SER A 49 12.51 -0.98 2.14
N MET A 50 13.84 -1.14 2.12
CA MET A 50 14.78 -0.07 2.50
C MET A 50 14.51 1.25 1.76
N PHE A 51 14.13 1.18 0.48
CA PHE A 51 13.81 2.35 -0.35
C PHE A 51 12.46 3.00 -0.05
N ARG A 52 11.61 2.39 0.78
CA ARG A 52 10.25 2.86 1.10
C ARG A 52 10.07 3.17 2.59
N LEU A 53 11.16 3.23 3.36
CA LEU A 53 11.13 3.57 4.78
C LEU A 53 10.66 5.00 5.04
N SER A 54 11.01 5.93 4.14
CA SER A 54 10.58 7.33 4.17
C SER A 54 9.29 7.60 3.38
N GLN A 55 8.69 6.57 2.78
CA GLN A 55 7.44 6.74 2.05
C GLN A 55 6.31 6.99 3.04
N THR A 56 5.58 8.10 2.88
CA THR A 56 4.42 8.48 3.72
C THR A 56 3.10 8.35 2.97
N LEU A 57 3.13 8.53 1.65
CA LEU A 57 1.97 8.44 0.76
C LEU A 57 2.05 7.17 -0.11
N CYS A 58 0.93 6.46 -0.23
CA CYS A 58 0.78 5.43 -1.26
C CYS A 58 0.77 6.04 -2.67
N ASP A 59 1.06 5.22 -3.68
CA ASP A 59 1.21 5.65 -5.09
C ASP A 59 0.00 6.44 -5.62
N THR A 60 -1.22 6.10 -5.20
CA THR A 60 -2.41 6.86 -5.62
C THR A 60 -2.48 8.24 -4.97
N CYS A 61 -2.17 8.36 -3.67
CA CYS A 61 -2.14 9.66 -2.98
C CYS A 61 -0.98 10.52 -3.47
N TYR A 62 0.16 9.89 -3.75
CA TYR A 62 1.31 10.53 -4.37
C TYR A 62 0.98 11.12 -5.74
N ALA A 63 0.20 10.39 -6.54
CA ALA A 63 -0.28 10.88 -7.81
C ALA A 63 -1.34 11.97 -7.69
N LEU A 64 -2.23 11.87 -6.69
CA LEU A 64 -3.25 12.90 -6.41
C LEU A 64 -2.59 14.22 -6.05
N GLU A 65 -1.63 14.20 -5.13
CA GLU A 65 -0.86 15.37 -4.74
C GLU A 65 -0.13 15.99 -5.94
N ALA A 66 0.43 15.16 -6.83
CA ALA A 66 1.05 15.63 -8.06
C ALA A 66 0.04 16.33 -9.00
N GLU A 67 -1.15 15.76 -9.16
CA GLU A 67 -2.21 16.35 -9.99
C GLU A 67 -2.74 17.66 -9.39
N VAL A 68 -2.91 17.72 -8.07
CA VAL A 68 -3.29 18.95 -7.36
C VAL A 68 -2.23 20.03 -7.57
N THR A 69 -0.97 19.69 -7.39
CA THR A 69 0.18 20.59 -7.61
C THR A 69 0.20 21.13 -9.04
N ARG A 70 0.01 20.24 -10.04
CA ARG A 70 -0.07 20.61 -11.45
C ARG A 70 -1.24 21.54 -11.74
N ARG A 71 -2.44 21.25 -11.22
CA ARG A 71 -3.63 22.11 -11.40
C ARG A 71 -3.51 23.46 -10.70
N ALA A 72 -2.75 23.53 -9.61
CA ALA A 72 -2.46 24.76 -8.90
C ALA A 72 -1.39 25.62 -9.58
N GLY A 73 -0.75 25.13 -10.66
CA GLY A 73 0.31 25.86 -11.36
C GLY A 73 1.60 25.98 -10.56
N LEU A 74 1.89 25.00 -9.69
CA LEU A 74 3.07 25.00 -8.83
C LEU A 74 4.14 24.04 -9.37
N ASP A 75 5.40 24.45 -9.29
CA ASP A 75 6.54 23.64 -9.75
C ASP A 75 7.04 22.65 -8.70
N THR A 76 6.74 22.90 -7.43
CA THR A 76 7.17 22.08 -6.30
C THR A 76 5.99 21.35 -5.67
N ARG A 77 6.24 20.20 -5.06
CA ARG A 77 5.25 19.45 -4.28
C ARG A 77 5.08 20.05 -2.89
N SER A 78 4.10 19.54 -2.13
CA SER A 78 4.01 19.86 -0.70
C SER A 78 5.24 19.32 0.04
N ARG A 79 5.58 19.92 1.17
CA ARG A 79 6.63 19.42 2.10
C ARG A 79 6.07 18.39 3.09
N ALA A 80 4.75 18.25 3.16
CA ALA A 80 4.09 17.31 4.06
C ALA A 80 4.67 15.89 3.90
N GLY A 81 5.13 15.32 5.01
CA GLY A 81 5.65 13.95 5.05
C GLY A 81 6.81 13.68 4.09
N ARG A 82 7.67 14.67 3.81
CA ARG A 82 8.82 14.57 2.89
C ARG A 82 10.05 15.25 3.47
N PHE A 83 11.23 14.78 3.03
CA PHE A 83 12.49 15.44 3.34
C PHE A 83 12.52 16.88 2.76
N PRO A 84 13.13 17.85 3.46
CA PRO A 84 13.24 19.24 3.01
C PRO A 84 13.91 19.43 1.62
N GLY A 85 14.76 18.48 1.19
CA GLY A 85 15.41 18.47 -0.13
C GLY A 85 14.79 17.51 -1.16
N GLY A 86 13.69 16.83 -0.83
CA GLY A 86 12.98 15.92 -1.75
C GLY A 86 13.69 14.59 -2.07
N SER A 87 14.93 14.37 -1.61
CA SER A 87 15.67 13.12 -1.82
C SER A 87 15.42 12.12 -0.69
N ALA A 88 15.22 10.85 -1.05
CA ALA A 88 15.08 9.77 -0.06
C ALA A 88 16.45 9.47 0.58
N ARG A 89 16.53 9.48 1.91
CA ARG A 89 17.72 9.05 2.67
C ARG A 89 17.59 7.59 3.10
N MET A 90 18.69 6.83 3.02
CA MET A 90 18.78 5.43 3.49
C MET A 90 19.18 5.28 4.96
N TRP A 91 19.77 6.31 5.56
CA TRP A 91 20.31 6.30 6.92
C TRP A 91 19.59 7.32 7.82
N GLY A 92 19.58 7.09 9.14
CA GLY A 92 19.02 8.01 10.13
C GLY A 92 17.57 7.73 10.57
N LEU A 93 16.92 6.68 10.06
CA LEU A 93 15.52 6.35 10.42
C LEU A 93 15.32 6.18 11.94
N ASN A 94 16.34 5.66 12.64
CA ASN A 94 16.31 5.41 14.08
C ASN A 94 16.98 6.54 14.89
N ASP A 95 17.49 7.57 14.23
CA ASP A 95 18.04 8.72 14.93
C ASP A 95 16.90 9.69 15.28
N ALA A 96 16.51 9.68 16.55
CA ALA A 96 15.46 10.55 17.05
C ALA A 96 15.82 12.03 16.94
N TYR A 97 17.10 12.36 16.80
CA TYR A 97 17.61 13.73 16.76
C TYR A 97 17.90 14.24 15.34
N ASP A 98 17.76 13.39 14.31
CA ASP A 98 17.88 13.86 12.92
C ASP A 98 16.61 14.65 12.54
N GLU A 99 16.77 15.97 12.43
CA GLU A 99 15.71 16.93 12.08
C GLU A 99 15.15 16.68 10.68
N ASP A 100 15.93 16.13 9.75
CA ASP A 100 15.47 15.85 8.39
C ASP A 100 14.37 14.78 8.36
N TRP A 101 14.37 13.87 9.34
CA TRP A 101 13.35 12.82 9.47
C TRP A 101 12.07 13.31 10.15
N GLU A 102 12.06 14.52 10.71
CA GLU A 102 10.94 15.07 11.45
C GLU A 102 9.64 15.12 10.63
N PRO A 103 9.64 15.55 9.36
CA PRO A 103 8.41 15.51 8.54
C PRO A 103 7.83 14.09 8.38
N ILE A 104 8.68 13.06 8.29
CA ILE A 104 8.25 11.66 8.19
C ILE A 104 7.67 11.18 9.52
N ARG A 105 8.31 11.53 10.65
CA ARG A 105 7.81 11.22 12.00
C ARG A 105 6.45 11.86 12.25
N GLN A 106 6.28 13.14 11.89
CA GLN A 106 5.01 13.85 12.01
C GLN A 106 3.90 13.19 11.17
N ALA A 107 4.20 12.78 9.94
CA ALA A 107 3.24 12.05 9.10
C ALA A 107 2.84 10.69 9.70
N ASN A 108 3.79 9.97 10.31
CA ASN A 108 3.51 8.72 11.02
C ASN A 108 2.68 8.98 12.29
N ALA A 109 3.02 9.98 13.10
CA ALA A 109 2.27 10.36 14.30
C ALA A 109 0.83 10.77 13.96
N TYR A 110 0.63 11.52 12.87
CA TYR A 110 -0.69 11.86 12.35
C TYR A 110 -1.51 10.60 12.03
N ARG A 111 -0.92 9.65 11.29
CA ARG A 111 -1.56 8.36 10.99
C ARG A 111 -1.93 7.62 12.27
N ASP A 112 -0.98 7.49 13.19
CA ASP A 112 -1.15 6.71 14.41
C ASP A 112 -2.24 7.32 15.30
N GLY A 113 -2.35 8.65 15.35
CA GLY A 113 -3.44 9.36 16.02
C GLY A 113 -4.83 9.10 15.40
N LEU A 114 -4.91 8.98 14.06
CA LEU A 114 -6.16 8.58 13.39
C LEU A 114 -6.49 7.11 13.66
N LEU A 115 -5.49 6.23 13.61
CA LEU A 115 -5.67 4.79 13.85
C LEU A 115 -6.06 4.50 15.30
N ALA A 116 -5.56 5.25 16.27
CA ALA A 116 -5.98 5.11 17.67
C ALA A 116 -7.52 5.20 17.81
N LYS A 117 -8.15 6.17 17.12
CA LYS A 117 -9.62 6.32 17.11
C LYS A 117 -10.32 5.16 16.39
N VAL A 118 -9.76 4.72 15.25
CA VAL A 118 -10.29 3.56 14.50
C VAL A 118 -10.24 2.28 15.36
N PHE A 119 -9.16 2.07 16.11
CA PHE A 119 -9.00 0.88 16.96
C PHE A 119 -9.92 0.92 18.19
N VAL A 120 -10.18 2.11 18.76
CA VAL A 120 -11.21 2.25 19.81
C VAL A 120 -12.57 1.78 19.30
N GLU A 121 -12.98 2.24 18.11
CA GLU A 121 -14.24 1.84 17.48
C GLU A 121 -14.26 0.35 17.08
N ALA A 122 -13.14 -0.16 16.56
CA ALA A 122 -13.01 -1.58 16.21
C ALA A 122 -13.12 -2.49 17.44
N ARG A 123 -12.54 -2.08 18.58
CA ARG A 123 -12.70 -2.79 19.87
C ARG A 123 -14.16 -2.81 20.32
N ALA A 124 -14.83 -1.66 20.29
CA ALA A 124 -16.24 -1.56 20.67
C ALA A 124 -17.15 -2.45 19.81
N ARG A 125 -16.74 -2.77 18.58
CA ARG A 125 -17.46 -3.63 17.63
C ARG A 125 -17.01 -5.09 17.63
N GLY A 126 -16.04 -5.47 18.47
CA GLY A 126 -15.53 -6.84 18.54
C GLY A 126 -14.74 -7.28 17.30
N LEU A 127 -14.14 -6.35 16.56
CA LEU A 127 -13.41 -6.63 15.32
C LEU A 127 -11.90 -6.86 15.53
N VAL A 128 -11.41 -6.60 16.75
CA VAL A 128 -9.99 -6.75 17.09
C VAL A 128 -9.68 -8.21 17.42
N VAL A 129 -8.65 -8.72 16.78
CA VAL A 129 -8.01 -9.99 17.09
C VAL A 129 -6.76 -9.69 17.91
N LEU A 130 -6.60 -10.39 19.03
CA LEU A 130 -5.38 -10.39 19.82
C LEU A 130 -4.54 -11.59 19.42
N GLU A 131 -3.30 -11.35 19.03
CA GLU A 131 -2.35 -12.40 18.70
C GLU A 131 -1.21 -12.42 19.70
N GLU A 132 -0.95 -13.60 20.28
CA GLU A 132 0.19 -13.78 21.18
C GLU A 132 1.50 -13.56 20.43
N ASN A 133 2.33 -12.69 20.99
CA ASN A 133 3.69 -12.46 20.53
C ASN A 133 4.66 -13.42 21.25
N ASP A 134 5.96 -13.24 21.03
CA ASP A 134 7.02 -13.91 21.80
C ASP A 134 6.76 -13.83 23.31
N ALA A 135 7.19 -14.86 24.05
CA ALA A 135 7.02 -14.96 25.50
C ALA A 135 7.47 -13.67 26.21
N GLY A 136 6.56 -13.07 27.00
CA GLY A 136 6.82 -11.84 27.76
C GLY A 136 6.49 -10.53 27.03
N ARG A 137 5.99 -10.57 25.79
CA ARG A 137 5.47 -9.39 25.09
C ARG A 137 3.94 -9.34 25.16
N PRO A 138 3.34 -8.14 25.29
CA PRO A 138 1.89 -8.02 25.21
C PRO A 138 1.39 -8.50 23.84
N PRO A 139 0.18 -9.08 23.75
CA PRO A 139 -0.41 -9.48 22.48
C PRO A 139 -0.49 -8.31 21.50
N SER A 140 -0.31 -8.60 20.21
CA SER A 140 -0.52 -7.62 19.15
C SER A 140 -2.01 -7.44 18.89
N GLU A 141 -2.51 -6.20 18.95
CA GLU A 141 -3.84 -5.86 18.46
C GLU A 141 -3.83 -5.82 16.93
N LEU A 142 -4.70 -6.59 16.28
CA LEU A 142 -4.83 -6.65 14.84
C LEU A 142 -6.30 -6.51 14.42
N VAL A 143 -6.56 -5.87 13.29
CA VAL A 143 -7.90 -5.82 12.68
C VAL A 143 -7.78 -6.13 11.19
N ALA A 144 -8.67 -6.96 10.66
CA ALA A 144 -8.73 -7.20 9.23
C ALA A 144 -9.14 -5.91 8.48
N LEU A 145 -8.37 -5.52 7.46
CA LEU A 145 -8.69 -4.34 6.64
C LEU A 145 -10.06 -4.46 5.95
N ALA A 146 -10.51 -5.68 5.66
CA ALA A 146 -11.83 -5.93 5.09
C ALA A 146 -12.95 -5.52 6.06
N ASP A 147 -12.82 -5.83 7.35
CA ASP A 147 -13.81 -5.50 8.37
C ASP A 147 -13.87 -4.00 8.61
N LEU A 148 -12.71 -3.31 8.65
CA LEU A 148 -12.68 -1.85 8.77
C LEU A 148 -13.45 -1.15 7.64
N ARG A 149 -13.44 -1.73 6.43
CA ARG A 149 -14.19 -1.20 5.28
C ARG A 149 -15.66 -1.57 5.35
N ALA A 150 -15.98 -2.83 5.63
CA ALA A 150 -17.35 -3.33 5.74
C ALA A 150 -18.15 -2.57 6.80
N HIS A 151 -17.51 -2.17 7.89
CA HIS A 151 -18.13 -1.40 8.97
C HIS A 151 -17.98 0.12 8.82
N GLY A 152 -17.43 0.61 7.71
CA GLY A 152 -17.30 2.05 7.45
C GLY A 152 -16.36 2.80 8.40
N LEU A 153 -15.44 2.10 9.06
CA LEU A 153 -14.43 2.71 9.94
C LEU A 153 -13.32 3.40 9.15
N ILE A 154 -13.02 2.88 7.96
CA ILE A 154 -12.17 3.54 6.97
C ILE A 154 -12.91 3.58 5.62
N PRO A 155 -13.70 4.64 5.37
CA PRO A 155 -14.32 4.89 4.07
C PRO A 155 -13.30 4.81 2.92
N ASP A 156 -13.63 4.04 1.88
CA ASP A 156 -12.78 3.78 0.72
C ASP A 156 -13.13 4.62 -0.53
N GLY A 157 -14.08 5.54 -0.39
CA GLY A 157 -14.53 6.41 -1.46
C GLY A 157 -13.43 7.35 -1.99
N TYR A 158 -13.43 7.59 -3.31
CA TYR A 158 -12.47 8.51 -3.93
C TYR A 158 -12.59 9.94 -3.39
N ALA A 159 -13.81 10.40 -3.08
CA ALA A 159 -14.03 11.72 -2.48
C ALA A 159 -13.42 11.80 -1.06
N ASP A 160 -13.61 10.76 -0.25
CA ASP A 160 -13.02 10.69 1.11
C ASP A 160 -11.50 10.67 1.05
N ARG A 161 -10.93 10.01 0.04
CA ARG A 161 -9.49 10.03 -0.21
C ARG A 161 -8.95 11.43 -0.51
N VAL A 162 -9.68 12.23 -1.30
CA VAL A 162 -9.31 13.63 -1.58
C VAL A 162 -9.40 14.47 -0.31
N ARG A 163 -10.52 14.39 0.43
CA ARG A 163 -10.72 15.13 1.68
C ARG A 163 -9.63 14.82 2.71
N ARG A 164 -9.30 13.53 2.91
CA ARG A 164 -8.24 13.12 3.83
C ARG A 164 -6.87 13.62 3.39
N LEU A 165 -6.57 13.63 2.08
CA LEU A 165 -5.32 14.22 1.60
C LEU A 165 -5.27 15.72 1.89
N ALA A 166 -6.39 16.44 1.69
CA ALA A 166 -6.48 17.87 1.98
C ALA A 166 -6.20 18.15 3.47
N VAL A 167 -6.89 17.44 4.38
CA VAL A 167 -6.70 17.57 5.84
C VAL A 167 -5.28 17.19 6.25
N TRP A 168 -4.73 16.11 5.68
CA TRP A 168 -3.36 15.67 5.94
C TRP A 168 -2.34 16.75 5.52
N MET A 169 -2.53 17.36 4.35
CA MET A 169 -1.66 18.44 3.86
C MET A 169 -1.82 19.71 4.70
N GLU A 170 -3.05 20.09 5.04
CA GLU A 170 -3.35 21.23 5.92
C GLU A 170 -2.69 21.08 7.30
N THR A 171 -2.68 19.85 7.84
CA THR A 171 -2.09 19.57 9.15
C THR A 171 -0.56 19.60 9.13
N LEU A 172 0.07 19.09 8.08
CA LEU A 172 1.52 18.86 8.04
C LEU A 172 2.31 19.90 7.23
N ASP A 173 1.65 20.63 6.34
CA ASP A 173 2.24 21.71 5.54
C ASP A 173 1.17 22.78 5.25
N PRO A 174 0.77 23.57 6.27
CA PRO A 174 -0.31 24.55 6.14
C PRO A 174 -0.08 25.56 5.01
N GLU A 175 1.16 25.99 4.80
CA GLU A 175 1.55 26.89 3.71
C GLU A 175 1.36 26.21 2.34
N GLY A 176 1.84 24.97 2.19
CA GLY A 176 1.64 24.19 0.96
C GLY A 176 0.16 23.89 0.68
N PHE A 177 -0.64 23.68 1.73
CA PHE A 177 -2.09 23.56 1.62
C PHE A 177 -2.73 24.87 1.15
N ALA A 178 -2.38 26.01 1.74
CA ALA A 178 -2.96 27.31 1.38
C ALA A 178 -2.82 27.59 -0.12
N GLN A 179 -1.64 27.33 -0.69
CA GLN A 179 -1.36 27.46 -2.14
C GLN A 179 -2.19 26.51 -3.03
N ARG A 180 -2.66 25.38 -2.49
CA ARG A 180 -3.39 24.32 -3.21
C ARG A 180 -4.88 24.27 -2.85
N SER A 181 -5.32 25.09 -1.90
CA SER A 181 -6.64 25.04 -1.26
C SER A 181 -7.78 25.14 -2.26
N ALA A 182 -7.71 26.08 -3.21
CA ALA A 182 -8.72 26.26 -4.25
C ALA A 182 -8.92 25.01 -5.13
N VAL A 183 -7.82 24.30 -5.45
CA VAL A 183 -7.89 23.05 -6.23
C VAL A 183 -8.42 21.91 -5.36
N LEU A 184 -7.95 21.81 -4.11
CA LEU A 184 -8.38 20.78 -3.16
C LEU A 184 -9.87 20.91 -2.78
N ALA A 185 -10.43 22.12 -2.86
CA ALA A 185 -11.86 22.37 -2.66
C ALA A 185 -12.74 21.72 -3.75
N ASP A 186 -12.24 21.52 -4.97
CA ASP A 186 -12.96 20.83 -6.05
C ASP A 186 -12.85 19.29 -5.91
N VAL A 187 -13.39 18.79 -4.79
CA VAL A 187 -13.43 17.37 -4.44
C VAL A 187 -14.10 16.52 -5.53
N PRO A 188 -15.26 16.90 -6.13
CA PRO A 188 -15.91 16.08 -7.15
C PRO A 188 -15.05 15.85 -8.40
N SER A 189 -14.35 16.90 -8.88
CA SER A 189 -13.47 16.80 -10.05
C SER A 189 -12.26 15.92 -9.77
N LEU A 190 -11.62 16.11 -8.61
CA LEU A 190 -10.47 15.30 -8.19
C LEU A 190 -10.84 13.83 -7.96
N ALA A 191 -12.00 13.57 -7.34
CA ALA A 191 -12.51 12.21 -7.14
C ALA A 191 -12.81 11.50 -8.46
N ARG A 192 -13.39 12.20 -9.43
CA ARG A 192 -13.62 11.69 -10.79
C ARG A 192 -12.29 11.36 -11.49
N TRP A 193 -11.32 12.26 -11.40
CA TRP A 193 -9.98 12.04 -11.95
C TRP A 193 -9.30 10.82 -11.33
N LEU A 194 -9.38 10.66 -10.00
CA LEU A 194 -8.86 9.49 -9.30
C LEU A 194 -9.51 8.19 -9.79
N SER A 195 -10.84 8.17 -9.90
CA SER A 195 -11.56 6.99 -10.39
C SER A 195 -11.10 6.58 -11.79
N LEU A 196 -10.93 7.56 -12.70
CA LEU A 196 -10.44 7.30 -14.05
C LEU A 196 -8.99 6.81 -14.06
N LYS A 197 -8.12 7.40 -13.24
CA LYS A 197 -6.73 6.97 -13.11
C LYS A 197 -6.65 5.53 -12.61
N ASP A 198 -7.41 5.20 -11.57
CA ASP A 198 -7.41 3.88 -10.94
C ASP A 198 -7.91 2.82 -11.93
N ARG A 199 -8.99 3.11 -12.66
CA ARG A 199 -9.46 2.26 -13.77
C ARG A 199 -8.37 1.98 -14.80
N ARG A 200 -7.61 2.99 -15.23
CA ARG A 200 -6.49 2.81 -16.18
C ARG A 200 -5.38 1.93 -15.61
N VAL A 201 -5.03 2.10 -14.34
CA VAL A 201 -4.03 1.26 -13.66
C VAL A 201 -4.50 -0.19 -13.59
N HIS A 202 -5.76 -0.42 -13.22
CA HIS A 202 -6.37 -1.75 -13.20
C HIS A 202 -6.40 -2.41 -14.58
N GLN A 203 -6.79 -1.67 -15.62
CA GLN A 203 -6.78 -2.16 -17.00
C GLN A 203 -5.37 -2.53 -17.47
N ALA A 204 -4.38 -1.68 -17.22
CA ALA A 204 -2.99 -1.95 -17.57
C ALA A 204 -2.44 -3.18 -16.83
N ARG A 205 -2.80 -3.35 -15.55
CA ARG A 205 -2.41 -4.52 -14.76
C ARG A 205 -3.07 -5.80 -15.28
N ALA A 206 -4.39 -5.78 -15.51
CA ALA A 206 -5.12 -6.92 -16.05
C ALA A 206 -4.55 -7.36 -17.41
N ARG A 207 -4.19 -6.41 -18.27
CA ARG A 207 -3.52 -6.69 -19.54
C ARG A 207 -2.16 -7.38 -19.34
N ARG A 208 -1.32 -6.89 -18.43
CA ARG A 208 -0.02 -7.52 -18.13
C ARG A 208 -0.19 -8.92 -17.53
N GLU A 209 -1.20 -9.12 -16.68
CA GLU A 209 -1.51 -10.45 -16.10
C GLU A 209 -2.00 -11.43 -17.17
N LEU A 210 -2.75 -10.96 -18.16
CA LEU A 210 -3.13 -11.76 -19.32
C LEU A 210 -1.91 -12.12 -20.18
N GLU A 211 -1.07 -11.13 -20.52
CA GLU A 211 0.14 -11.33 -21.32
C GLU A 211 1.12 -12.32 -20.64
N SER A 212 1.29 -12.21 -19.32
CA SER A 212 2.14 -13.14 -18.55
C SER A 212 1.55 -14.56 -18.50
N SER A 213 0.24 -14.69 -18.31
CA SER A 213 -0.45 -15.98 -18.32
C SER A 213 -0.36 -16.67 -19.68
N VAL A 214 -0.48 -15.90 -20.77
CA VAL A 214 -0.29 -16.42 -22.14
C VAL A 214 1.15 -16.87 -22.37
N ALA A 215 2.13 -16.11 -21.92
CA ALA A 215 3.55 -16.48 -22.02
C ALA A 215 3.90 -17.72 -21.17
N GLU A 216 3.29 -17.88 -19.99
CA GLU A 216 3.42 -19.07 -19.15
C GLU A 216 2.79 -20.29 -19.82
N PHE A 217 1.58 -20.16 -20.37
CA PHE A 217 0.92 -21.23 -21.12
C PHE A 217 1.74 -21.68 -22.34
N ARG A 218 2.27 -20.73 -23.13
CA ARG A 218 3.14 -21.06 -24.28
C ARG A 218 4.39 -21.84 -23.85
N ARG A 219 5.05 -21.43 -22.77
CA ARG A 219 6.23 -22.13 -22.22
C ARG A 219 5.87 -23.54 -21.73
N ALA A 220 4.75 -23.71 -21.03
CA ALA A 220 4.28 -25.00 -20.57
C ALA A 220 3.95 -25.95 -21.74
N SER A 221 3.27 -25.44 -22.77
CA SER A 221 2.96 -26.21 -23.98
C SER A 221 4.23 -26.64 -24.74
N HIS A 222 5.21 -25.74 -24.90
CA HIS A 222 6.50 -26.09 -25.49
C HIS A 222 7.24 -27.15 -24.66
N ALA A 223 7.22 -27.06 -23.33
CA ALA A 223 7.84 -28.04 -22.45
C ALA A 223 7.18 -29.42 -22.57
N LEU A 224 5.84 -29.49 -22.69
CA LEU A 224 5.11 -30.75 -22.90
C LEU A 224 5.44 -31.39 -24.25
N VAL A 225 5.48 -30.60 -25.34
CA VAL A 225 5.86 -31.10 -26.67
C VAL A 225 7.32 -31.58 -26.68
N SER A 226 8.22 -30.84 -26.03
CA SER A 226 9.64 -31.23 -25.89
C SER A 226 9.80 -32.52 -25.06
N ALA A 227 9.04 -32.68 -23.97
CA ALA A 227 9.03 -33.90 -23.19
C ALA A 227 8.49 -35.10 -23.99
N ALA A 228 7.38 -34.93 -24.72
CA ALA A 228 6.81 -35.98 -25.55
C ALA A 228 7.77 -36.42 -26.67
N THR A 229 8.45 -35.47 -27.31
CA THR A 229 9.48 -35.77 -28.32
C THR A 229 10.73 -36.41 -27.72
N GLY A 230 11.13 -36.02 -26.50
CA GLY A 230 12.20 -36.67 -25.74
C GLY A 230 11.88 -38.14 -25.43
N VAL A 231 10.65 -38.43 -24.98
CA VAL A 231 10.16 -39.80 -24.72
C VAL A 231 10.14 -40.63 -26.00
N LEU A 232 9.65 -40.08 -27.12
CA LEU A 232 9.63 -40.78 -28.41
C LEU A 232 11.03 -41.05 -28.97
N ARG A 233 12.00 -40.17 -28.76
CA ARG A 233 13.40 -40.40 -29.12
C ARG A 233 14.06 -41.46 -28.23
N ALA A 234 13.84 -41.41 -26.92
CA ALA A 234 14.35 -42.41 -25.99
C ALA A 234 13.82 -43.82 -26.29
N GLY A 235 12.52 -43.95 -26.59
CA GLY A 235 11.91 -45.23 -26.99
C GLY A 235 12.37 -45.77 -28.35
N ARG A 236 12.97 -44.92 -29.20
CA ARG A 236 13.56 -45.32 -30.49
C ARG A 236 15.01 -45.79 -30.37
N LEU A 237 15.73 -45.37 -29.34
CA LEU A 237 17.12 -45.78 -29.04
C LEU A 237 17.20 -47.04 -28.18
N ALA A 238 16.11 -47.42 -27.52
CA ALA A 238 15.99 -48.64 -26.71
C ALA A 238 15.50 -49.86 -27.50
N ARG A 239 15.35 -49.74 -28.83
CA ARG A 239 15.09 -50.83 -29.78
C ARG A 239 16.31 -50.99 -30.67
#